data_AF-A0A444V571-F1
#
_entry.id   AF-A0A444V571-F1
#
_cell.length_a   1.000
_cell.length_b   1.000
_cell.length_c   1.000
_cell.angle_alpha   90.00
_cell.angle_beta   90.00
_cell.angle_gamma   90.00
#
_symmetry.space_group_name_H-M   'P 1'
#
loop_
_entity.id
_entity.type
_entity.pdbx_description
1 polymer ?
#
loop_
_entity_poly.entity_id
_entity_poly.type
_entity_poly.pdbx_seq_one_letter_code
_entity_poly.pdbx_strand_id
1 'polypeptide(L)'
;MLRSTLKVPAEVLSELHAPCQLTPYELKIIGELCEILERFEEVTEKVQGDQIITASYVTACVRGLCHAIAHISETYNNKMVGTMQLSLEIRLAKFEEMECFKMAARLDPHFILDWCKDEVHSMREPPPC
;
A
#
# COMPACT_ATOMS: atom_id res chain seq x y z
N MET A 1 -7.92 13.93 -8.18
CA MET A 1 -8.00 15.41 -8.29
C MET A 1 -6.64 16.09 -8.12
N LEU A 2 -5.86 15.82 -7.06
CA LEU A 2 -4.54 16.46 -6.85
C LEU A 2 -3.54 16.24 -8.01
N ARG A 3 -3.49 15.02 -8.55
CA ARG A 3 -2.67 14.68 -9.73
C ARG A 3 -3.00 15.51 -10.97
N SER A 4 -4.26 15.96 -11.11
CA SER A 4 -4.67 16.80 -12.23
C SER A 4 -4.10 18.21 -12.07
N THR A 5 -4.07 18.74 -10.84
CA THR A 5 -3.48 20.04 -10.53
C THR A 5 -1.98 20.07 -10.80
N LEU A 6 -1.26 18.97 -10.53
CA LEU A 6 0.17 18.83 -10.82
C LEU A 6 0.49 18.83 -12.33
N LYS A 7 -0.48 18.55 -13.20
CA LYS A 7 -0.31 18.49 -14.66
C LYS A 7 -0.61 19.82 -15.35
N VAL A 8 -1.13 20.81 -14.62
CA VAL A 8 -1.44 22.13 -15.19
C VAL A 8 -0.13 22.93 -15.30
N PRO A 9 0.19 23.51 -16.47
CA PRO A 9 1.36 24.36 -16.62
C PRO A 9 1.34 25.55 -15.65
N ALA A 10 2.52 25.96 -15.18
CA ALA A 10 2.66 27.05 -14.24
C ALA A 10 2.12 28.38 -14.79
N GLU A 11 2.21 28.60 -16.11
CA GLU A 11 1.65 29.80 -16.73
C GLU A 11 0.13 29.86 -16.57
N VAL A 12 -0.55 28.74 -16.83
CA VAL A 12 -2.02 28.63 -16.71
C VAL A 12 -2.46 28.78 -15.25
N LEU A 13 -1.71 28.22 -14.29
CA LEU A 13 -1.98 28.39 -12.86
C LEU A 13 -1.79 29.85 -12.40
N SER A 14 -0.88 30.59 -13.01
CA SER A 14 -0.66 32.01 -12.69
C SER A 14 -1.77 32.92 -13.19
N GLU A 15 -2.50 32.51 -14.24
CA GLU A 15 -3.67 33.21 -14.78
C GLU A 15 -4.95 33.00 -13.95
N LEU A 16 -5.01 31.90 -13.19
CA LEU A 16 -5.98 31.80 -12.10
C LEU A 16 -5.58 32.86 -11.07
N HIS A 17 -6.35 33.94 -11.01
CA HIS A 17 -6.27 34.99 -9.99
C HIS A 17 -6.73 34.43 -8.62
N ALA A 18 -6.18 33.29 -8.23
CA ALA A 18 -6.46 32.59 -7.01
C ALA A 18 -5.86 33.38 -5.83
N PRO A 19 -6.57 33.47 -4.71
CA PRO A 19 -6.08 34.19 -3.52
C PRO A 19 -4.84 33.54 -2.88
N CYS A 20 -4.50 32.31 -3.27
CA CYS A 20 -3.34 31.56 -2.84
C CYS A 20 -2.75 30.84 -4.06
N GLN A 21 -1.47 31.11 -4.36
CA GLN A 21 -0.70 30.37 -5.35
C GLN A 21 0.22 29.39 -4.63
N LEU A 22 0.19 28.13 -5.05
CA LEU A 22 1.09 27.11 -4.53
C LEU A 22 2.51 27.38 -5.02
N THR A 23 3.44 27.42 -4.09
CA THR A 23 4.87 27.50 -4.38
C THR A 23 5.36 26.21 -5.05
N PRO A 24 6.48 26.25 -5.80
CA PRO A 24 7.10 25.04 -6.36
C PRO A 24 7.40 23.98 -5.29
N TYR A 25 7.73 24.41 -4.08
CA TYR A 25 7.96 23.52 -2.94
C TYR A 25 6.67 22.80 -2.51
N GLU A 26 5.55 23.52 -2.41
CA GLU A 26 4.25 22.90 -2.08
C GLU A 26 3.77 21.96 -3.17
N LEU A 27 3.98 22.30 -4.45
CA LEU A 27 3.69 21.40 -5.56
C LEU A 27 4.53 20.11 -5.49
N LYS A 28 5.81 20.23 -5.10
CA LYS A 28 6.67 19.06 -4.86
C LYS A 28 6.11 18.18 -3.74
N ILE A 29 5.73 18.76 -2.59
CA ILE A 29 5.12 18.02 -1.48
C ILE A 29 3.84 17.31 -1.94
N ILE A 30 2.98 17.97 -2.70
CA ILE A 30 1.75 17.37 -3.23
C ILE A 30 2.09 16.19 -4.17
N GLY A 31 3.15 16.32 -4.97
CA GLY A 31 3.68 15.23 -5.80
C GLY A 31 4.10 14.02 -4.97
N GLU A 32 4.97 14.23 -3.98
CA GLU A 32 5.43 13.19 -3.06
C GLU A 32 4.25 12.51 -2.34
N LEU A 33 3.26 13.30 -1.90
CA LEU A 33 2.04 12.78 -1.28
C LEU A 33 1.21 11.91 -2.25
N CYS A 34 1.10 12.33 -3.52
CA CYS A 34 0.40 11.55 -4.54
C CYS A 34 1.10 10.22 -4.85
N GLU A 35 2.42 10.17 -4.79
CA GLU A 35 3.20 8.93 -4.96
C GLU A 35 3.03 8.00 -3.75
N ILE A 36 3.16 8.55 -2.53
CA ILE A 36 3.00 7.78 -1.29
C ILE A 36 1.61 7.14 -1.20
N LEU A 37 0.57 7.88 -1.58
CA LEU A 37 -0.82 7.43 -1.46
C LEU A 37 -1.31 6.55 -2.61
N GLU A 38 -0.55 6.41 -3.70
CA GLU A 38 -0.99 5.69 -4.91
C GLU A 38 -1.42 4.25 -4.62
N ARG A 39 -0.60 3.51 -3.87
CA ARG A 39 -0.89 2.10 -3.54
C ARG A 39 -2.12 1.96 -2.64
N PHE A 40 -2.40 2.96 -1.81
CA PHE A 40 -3.59 2.99 -0.95
C PHE A 40 -4.85 3.29 -1.75
N GLU A 41 -4.76 4.18 -2.74
CA GLU A 41 -5.84 4.46 -3.69
C GLU A 41 -6.19 3.19 -4.49
N GLU A 42 -5.19 2.52 -5.08
CA GLU A 42 -5.38 1.28 -5.83
C GLU A 42 -6.07 0.19 -4.99
N VAL A 43 -5.62 -0.03 -3.75
CA VAL A 43 -6.23 -1.03 -2.86
C VAL A 43 -7.64 -0.61 -2.46
N THR A 44 -7.86 0.67 -2.17
CA THR A 44 -9.18 1.21 -1.81
C THR A 44 -10.17 1.00 -2.95
N GLU A 45 -9.78 1.29 -4.20
CA GLU A 45 -10.60 1.05 -5.39
C GLU A 45 -11.00 -0.41 -5.55
N LYS A 46 -10.09 -1.33 -5.21
CA LYS A 46 -10.32 -2.77 -5.28
C LYS A 46 -11.23 -3.31 -4.18
N VAL A 47 -11.29 -2.64 -3.02
CA VAL A 47 -12.06 -3.11 -1.85
C VAL A 47 -13.33 -2.32 -1.55
N GLN A 48 -13.54 -1.17 -2.21
CA GLN A 48 -14.72 -0.32 -2.01
C GLN A 48 -15.93 -0.76 -2.86
N GLY A 49 -17.12 -0.32 -2.44
CA GLY A 49 -18.39 -0.58 -3.14
C GLY A 49 -19.02 -1.94 -2.80
N ASP A 50 -19.92 -2.41 -3.66
CA ASP A 50 -20.63 -3.70 -3.49
C ASP A 50 -19.80 -4.92 -3.93
N GLN A 51 -18.47 -4.80 -3.93
CA GLN A 51 -17.54 -5.88 -4.28
C GLN A 51 -17.49 -6.90 -3.15
N ILE A 52 -17.67 -8.19 -3.47
CA ILE A 52 -17.45 -9.26 -2.50
C ILE A 52 -15.95 -9.49 -2.36
N ILE A 53 -15.39 -9.05 -1.23
CA ILE A 53 -13.96 -9.21 -0.94
C ILE A 53 -13.73 -10.52 -0.18
N THR A 54 -12.91 -11.40 -0.75
CA THR A 54 -12.52 -12.65 -0.10
C THR A 54 -11.49 -12.40 0.99
N ALA A 55 -11.48 -13.26 2.03
CA ALA A 55 -10.49 -13.17 3.11
C ALA A 55 -9.04 -13.31 2.59
N SER A 56 -8.82 -14.16 1.57
CA SER A 56 -7.53 -14.29 0.89
C SER A 56 -7.05 -12.99 0.24
N TYR A 57 -7.97 -12.25 -0.38
CA TYR A 57 -7.67 -10.96 -1.01
C TYR A 57 -7.31 -9.89 0.01
N VAL A 58 -7.97 -9.89 1.18
CA VAL A 58 -7.61 -8.99 2.28
C VAL A 58 -6.15 -9.21 2.70
N THR A 59 -5.73 -10.46 2.89
CA THR A 59 -4.33 -10.77 3.24
C THR A 59 -3.35 -10.29 2.16
N ALA A 60 -3.68 -10.49 0.89
CA ALA A 60 -2.85 -9.98 -0.22
C ALA A 60 -2.74 -8.44 -0.22
N CYS A 61 -3.85 -7.72 0.02
CA CYS A 61 -3.86 -6.27 0.13
C CYS A 61 -3.01 -5.77 1.30
N VAL A 62 -3.14 -6.38 2.49
CA VAL A 62 -2.34 -6.00 3.67
C VAL A 62 -0.86 -6.14 3.39
N ARG A 63 -0.43 -7.31 2.87
CA ARG A 63 0.97 -7.55 2.51
C ARG A 63 1.48 -6.59 1.44
N GLY A 64 0.67 -6.35 0.41
CA GLY A 64 1.01 -5.41 -0.66
C GLY A 64 1.23 -3.99 -0.13
N LEU A 65 0.37 -3.53 0.79
CA LEU A 65 0.53 -2.22 1.44
C LEU A 65 1.76 -2.16 2.35
N CYS A 66 2.02 -3.20 3.14
CA CYS A 66 3.22 -3.29 3.98
C CYS A 66 4.51 -3.29 3.15
N HIS A 67 4.54 -4.03 2.03
CA HIS A 67 5.69 -4.03 1.12
C HIS A 67 5.87 -2.68 0.43
N ALA A 68 4.78 -2.09 -0.07
CA ALA A 68 4.80 -0.78 -0.70
C ALA A 68 5.34 0.30 0.25
N ILE A 69 4.88 0.32 1.50
CA ILE A 69 5.32 1.35 2.45
C ILE A 69 6.78 1.16 2.87
N ALA A 70 7.24 -0.09 3.00
CA ALA A 70 8.64 -0.38 3.27
C ALA A 70 9.53 0.17 2.14
N HIS A 71 9.18 -0.10 0.88
CA HIS A 71 9.89 0.45 -0.27
C HIS A 71 9.83 1.99 -0.33
N ILE A 72 8.68 2.60 -0.03
CA ILE A 72 8.54 4.05 0.05
C ILE A 72 9.43 4.63 1.15
N SER A 73 9.58 3.96 2.29
CA SER A 73 10.42 4.41 3.41
C SER A 73 11.91 4.48 3.07
N GLU A 74 12.37 3.67 2.11
CA GLU A 74 13.74 3.74 1.58
C GLU A 74 13.99 5.02 0.76
N THR A 75 12.94 5.53 0.11
CA THR A 75 13.00 6.72 -0.74
C THR A 75 12.69 8.00 0.03
N TYR A 76 11.71 7.95 0.93
CA TYR A 76 11.16 9.08 1.66
C TYR A 76 11.34 8.92 3.16
N ASN A 77 12.37 9.57 3.70
CA ASN A 77 12.57 9.65 5.15
C ASN A 77 11.69 10.77 5.76
N ASN A 78 10.37 10.54 5.79
CA ASN A 78 9.42 11.48 6.38
C ASN A 78 8.60 10.82 7.51
N LYS A 79 8.15 11.65 8.47
CA LYS A 79 7.37 11.20 9.64
C LYS A 79 6.00 10.60 9.25
N MET A 80 5.42 11.04 8.15
CA MET A 80 4.14 10.54 7.66
C MET A 80 4.25 9.07 7.25
N VAL A 81 5.27 8.68 6.48
CA VAL A 81 5.52 7.30 6.05
C VAL A 81 5.71 6.39 7.25
N GLY A 82 6.53 6.80 8.22
CA GLY A 82 6.69 6.02 9.47
C GLY A 82 5.39 5.90 10.28
N THR A 83 4.57 6.96 10.34
CA THR A 83 3.26 6.92 11.01
C THR A 83 2.28 6.00 10.28
N MET A 84 2.30 5.99 8.95
CA MET A 84 1.47 5.14 8.12
C MET A 84 1.89 3.66 8.25
N GLN A 85 3.18 3.36 8.29
CA GLN A 85 3.68 2.00 8.52
C GLN A 85 3.20 1.46 9.87
N LEU A 86 3.40 2.22 10.95
CA LEU A 86 2.89 1.86 12.28
C LEU A 86 1.37 1.69 12.29
N SER A 87 0.64 2.51 11.53
CA SER A 87 -0.82 2.39 11.44
C SER A 87 -1.26 1.12 10.71
N LEU A 88 -0.52 0.69 9.68
CA LEU A 88 -0.77 -0.58 8.99
C LEU A 88 -0.54 -1.76 9.95
N GLU A 89 0.56 -1.77 10.68
CA GLU A 89 0.89 -2.81 11.66
C GLU A 89 -0.19 -2.89 12.74
N ILE A 90 -0.57 -1.76 13.36
CA ILE A 90 -1.56 -1.75 14.45
C ILE A 90 -2.95 -2.17 13.96
N ARG A 91 -3.38 -1.72 12.78
CA ARG A 91 -4.78 -1.87 12.34
C ARG A 91 -5.01 -3.11 11.50
N LEU A 92 -4.02 -3.53 10.73
CA LEU A 92 -4.17 -4.57 9.71
C LEU A 92 -3.42 -5.87 10.03
N ALA A 93 -2.40 -5.87 10.91
CA ALA A 93 -1.65 -7.10 11.24
C ALA A 93 -2.55 -8.22 11.77
N LYS A 94 -3.64 -7.87 12.47
CA LYS A 94 -4.63 -8.85 12.94
C LYS A 94 -5.18 -9.76 11.83
N PHE A 95 -5.30 -9.25 10.59
CA PHE A 95 -5.78 -10.05 9.46
C PHE A 95 -4.74 -11.05 8.97
N GLU A 96 -3.46 -10.82 9.24
CA GLU A 96 -2.42 -11.80 8.99
C GLU A 96 -2.30 -12.82 10.13
N GLU A 97 -2.74 -12.47 11.34
CA GLU A 97 -2.68 -13.34 12.51
C GLU A 97 -3.87 -14.30 12.60
N MET A 98 -5.05 -13.87 12.15
CA MET A 98 -6.28 -14.65 12.19
C MET A 98 -6.22 -15.91 11.31
N GLU A 99 -6.48 -17.07 11.91
CA GLU A 99 -6.36 -18.37 11.25
C GLU A 99 -7.26 -18.51 10.01
N CYS A 100 -8.47 -17.95 10.04
CA CYS A 100 -9.37 -17.99 8.89
C CYS A 100 -8.81 -17.24 7.66
N PHE A 101 -8.10 -16.13 7.88
CA PHE A 101 -7.44 -15.38 6.81
C PHE A 101 -6.21 -16.12 6.29
N LYS A 102 -5.39 -16.69 7.18
CA LYS A 102 -4.25 -17.54 6.79
C LYS A 102 -4.68 -18.74 5.95
N MET A 103 -5.73 -19.43 6.38
CA MET A 103 -6.28 -20.59 5.68
C MET A 103 -6.86 -20.18 4.32
N ALA A 104 -7.69 -19.12 4.29
CA ALA A 104 -8.27 -18.63 3.05
C ALA A 104 -7.18 -18.21 2.06
N ALA A 105 -6.14 -17.52 2.54
CA ALA A 105 -4.94 -17.26 1.79
C ALA A 105 -4.35 -18.58 1.25
N ARG A 106 -3.84 -19.47 2.10
CA ARG A 106 -3.17 -20.70 1.62
C ARG A 106 -3.95 -21.52 0.56
N LEU A 107 -5.28 -21.51 0.63
CA LEU A 107 -6.15 -22.24 -0.30
C LEU A 107 -6.50 -21.46 -1.59
N ASP A 108 -6.20 -20.17 -1.68
CA ASP A 108 -6.54 -19.35 -2.85
C ASP A 108 -5.51 -19.51 -3.97
N PRO A 109 -5.88 -20.15 -5.10
CA PRO A 109 -4.96 -20.44 -6.19
C PRO A 109 -4.38 -19.20 -6.86
N HIS A 110 -5.00 -18.02 -6.73
CA HIS A 110 -4.45 -16.78 -7.28
C HIS A 110 -3.14 -16.36 -6.61
N PHE A 111 -2.87 -16.87 -5.40
CA PHE A 111 -1.78 -16.41 -4.55
C PHE A 111 -0.86 -17.56 -4.07
N ILE A 112 -1.18 -18.83 -4.38
CA ILE A 112 -0.37 -20.01 -4.04
C ILE A 112 1.11 -19.86 -4.47
N LEU A 113 1.37 -19.26 -5.64
CA LEU A 113 2.73 -19.10 -6.16
C LEU A 113 3.58 -18.07 -5.38
N ASP A 114 2.93 -17.07 -4.78
CA ASP A 114 3.60 -16.07 -3.96
C ASP A 114 3.84 -16.57 -2.53
N TRP A 115 3.05 -17.55 -2.06
CA TRP A 115 3.09 -18.05 -0.68
C TRP A 115 3.90 -19.34 -0.48
N CYS A 116 4.11 -20.15 -1.52
CA CYS A 116 4.89 -21.39 -1.39
C CYS A 116 6.42 -21.18 -1.28
N LYS A 117 6.95 -19.96 -1.35
CA LYS A 117 8.41 -19.73 -1.27
C LYS A 117 8.98 -19.97 0.13
N ASP A 118 8.20 -19.71 1.18
CA ASP A 118 8.66 -19.87 2.57
C ASP A 118 8.57 -21.32 3.08
N GLU A 119 7.65 -22.13 2.55
CA GLU A 119 7.43 -23.50 3.06
C GLU A 119 8.45 -24.54 2.56
N VAL A 120 9.19 -24.25 1.48
CA VAL A 120 10.17 -25.20 0.92
C VAL A 120 11.42 -25.31 1.80
N HIS A 121 11.71 -24.32 2.66
CA HIS A 121 12.83 -24.40 3.61
C HIS A 121 12.53 -25.21 4.86
N SER A 122 11.26 -25.38 5.25
CA SER A 122 10.89 -26.11 6.48
C SER A 122 10.82 -27.64 6.30
N MET A 123 10.85 -28.16 5.07
CA MET A 123 10.71 -29.61 4.81
C MET A 123 12.04 -30.34 4.57
N ARG A 124 13.19 -29.71 4.79
CA ARG A 124 14.52 -30.30 4.48
C ARG A 124 15.28 -30.92 5.64
N GLU A 125 14.82 -30.84 6.87
CA GLU A 125 15.53 -31.46 8.00
C GLU A 125 14.71 -32.61 8.60
N PRO A 126 15.09 -33.88 8.35
CA PRO A 126 14.59 -34.99 9.13
C PRO A 126 15.16 -34.89 10.57
N PRO A 127 14.37 -35.26 11.60
CA PRO A 127 14.84 -35.22 12.98
C PRO A 127 16.03 -36.18 13.18
N PRO A 128 17.04 -35.78 13.98
CA PRO A 128 18.18 -36.64 14.28
C PRO A 128 17.70 -37.89 15.04
N CYS A 129 18.18 -39.05 14.59
CA CYS A 129 17.92 -40.37 15.20
C CYS A 129 18.53 -40.49 16.60
#